data_AF-C7NLZ9-F1
#
_entry.id   AF-C7NLZ9-F1
#
_cell.length_a   1.000
_cell.length_b   1.000
_cell.length_c   1.000
_cell.angle_alpha   90.00
_cell.angle_beta   90.00
_cell.angle_gamma   90.00
#
_symmetry.space_group_name_H-M   'P 1'
#
loop_
_entity.id
_entity.type
_entity.pdbx_description
1 polymer ?
#
loop_
_entity_poly.entity_id
_entity_poly.type
_entity_poly.pdbx_seq_one_letter_code
_entity_poly.pdbx_strand_id
1 'polypeptide(L)'
;MKKHLASTLAVLSALALGSAATAPMAMAGTAPAAATASTATTYTVTGASWLTLRTGPGVGYAKVSAVPKGYVITNATVLSNGWVRFTDNGRTVYTALRYLTAAPTATTYTVTGASWLTLRTGPGVGYAKVSAVPKGYVITNATVLSNGWVRFTDNGRTVYTALRYLTAAPTATTYTVTGASWLTLRTGPGVGYAKVSAVPKGYVITNATVLSNGWVRFTDNGRTVYTALRYLTAGATSQEPTTVVRHVRQKTDDLFVDVYDRKAASSSYDVHYLPRGGMVKGVVEGSWFHMPGGKYVPMAELTTTHTRYTGTNGRHHPSTLCNVQGTTVASHVLTACGAIGDLKGLNLAYKARFNEDLPWDECYRTYDTQVAYRQAFGTKAAVPGYSNHGSTTRPACDAPEDPRRFGFGTTRYTWLVQNGPSYGWVHPGWAKPWGKNPEYWHFEYVG
;
A
#
# COMPACT_ATOMS: atom_id res chain seq x y z
N MET A 1 28.15 28.47 -57.62
CA MET A 1 27.45 28.82 -58.88
C MET A 1 26.09 29.40 -58.56
N LYS A 2 25.87 30.63 -59.04
CA LYS A 2 24.59 31.32 -59.36
C LYS A 2 23.50 31.37 -58.25
N LYS A 3 23.21 32.50 -57.58
CA LYS A 3 22.80 33.87 -57.99
C LYS A 3 21.28 34.07 -58.07
N HIS A 4 20.83 35.12 -57.36
CA HIS A 4 19.71 36.04 -57.64
C HIS A 4 18.28 35.45 -57.50
N LEU A 5 17.25 36.18 -57.04
CA LEU A 5 16.96 37.62 -57.17
C LEU A 5 16.43 38.26 -55.88
N ALA A 6 16.86 39.50 -55.69
CA ALA A 6 16.13 40.55 -54.98
C ALA A 6 15.31 41.36 -56.01
N SER A 7 14.22 41.98 -55.58
CA SER A 7 13.77 43.33 -56.02
C SER A 7 12.45 43.68 -55.30
N THR A 8 12.46 44.55 -54.28
CA THR A 8 12.30 46.02 -54.34
C THR A 8 10.91 46.49 -54.77
N LEU A 9 10.19 47.17 -53.88
CA LEU A 9 9.90 48.59 -54.09
C LEU A 9 9.53 49.28 -52.76
N ALA A 10 10.29 50.32 -52.45
CA ALA A 10 10.08 51.27 -51.39
C ALA A 10 9.19 52.43 -51.89
N VAL A 11 8.43 53.06 -50.99
CA VAL A 11 8.16 54.50 -51.10
C VAL A 11 8.36 55.13 -49.72
N LEU A 12 9.38 55.98 -49.68
CA LEU A 12 9.71 56.97 -48.66
C LEU A 12 8.66 58.08 -48.58
N SER A 13 8.48 58.67 -47.40
CA SER A 13 8.51 60.13 -47.14
C SER A 13 8.32 60.35 -45.63
N ALA A 14 9.37 60.61 -44.85
CA ALA A 14 9.98 61.93 -44.56
C ALA A 14 9.36 62.61 -43.32
N LEU A 15 10.07 62.63 -42.19
CA LEU A 15 10.83 63.79 -41.67
C LEU A 15 11.35 63.52 -40.25
N ALA A 16 12.66 63.76 -40.06
CA ALA A 16 13.33 63.94 -38.78
C ALA A 16 13.03 65.37 -38.25
N LEU A 17 13.21 65.80 -36.99
CA LEU A 17 14.17 65.51 -35.93
C LEU A 17 13.53 65.80 -34.56
N GLY A 18 14.00 65.15 -33.49
CA GLY A 18 13.66 65.55 -32.12
C GLY A 18 14.28 64.67 -31.03
N SER A 19 15.55 64.93 -30.72
CA SER A 19 16.26 64.73 -29.44
C SER A 19 16.01 63.45 -28.60
N ALA A 20 17.11 62.71 -28.40
CA ALA A 20 17.24 61.60 -27.47
C ALA A 20 16.98 62.01 -26.00
N ALA A 21 16.15 61.22 -25.32
CA ALA A 21 16.20 61.04 -23.87
C ALA A 21 15.92 59.56 -23.58
N THR A 22 16.83 58.93 -22.85
CA THR A 22 16.83 57.52 -22.47
C THR A 22 15.59 57.14 -21.67
N ALA A 23 14.74 56.27 -22.22
CA ALA A 23 13.74 55.54 -21.45
C ALA A 23 14.26 54.12 -21.16
N PRO A 24 14.13 53.62 -19.92
CA PRO A 24 14.57 52.28 -19.59
C PRO A 24 13.75 51.27 -20.40
N MET A 25 14.39 50.19 -20.84
CA MET A 25 13.72 49.00 -21.36
C MET A 25 12.61 48.62 -20.37
N ALA A 26 11.37 48.90 -20.73
CA ALA A 26 10.23 48.26 -20.13
C ALA A 26 10.40 46.77 -20.46
N MET A 27 10.87 46.00 -19.47
CA MET A 27 10.67 44.56 -19.47
C MET A 27 9.18 44.37 -19.73
N ALA A 28 8.85 43.89 -20.93
CA ALA A 28 7.55 43.33 -21.22
C ALA A 28 7.35 42.24 -20.17
N GLY A 29 6.62 42.59 -19.11
CA GLY A 29 6.20 41.63 -18.10
C GLY A 29 5.43 40.59 -18.87
N THR A 30 6.04 39.42 -19.04
CA THR A 30 5.41 38.24 -19.61
C THR A 30 4.03 38.14 -18.99
N ALA A 31 3.00 38.27 -19.84
CA ALA A 31 1.63 38.06 -19.42
C ALA A 31 1.61 36.75 -18.61
N PRO A 32 1.05 36.76 -17.38
CA PRO A 32 1.00 35.54 -16.59
C PRO A 32 0.29 34.49 -17.43
N ALA A 33 0.91 33.31 -17.53
CA ALA A 33 0.30 32.14 -18.14
C ALA A 33 -1.16 32.07 -17.69
N ALA A 34 -2.08 31.97 -18.65
CA ALA A 34 -3.52 31.94 -18.39
C ALA A 34 -3.78 30.95 -17.25
N ALA A 35 -4.15 31.48 -16.08
CA ALA A 35 -4.50 30.67 -14.94
C ALA A 35 -5.63 29.76 -15.39
N THR A 36 -5.38 28.46 -15.37
CA THR A 36 -6.41 27.45 -15.62
C THR A 36 -7.65 27.82 -14.80
N ALA A 37 -8.79 28.00 -15.48
CA ALA A 37 -10.02 28.43 -14.84
C ALA A 37 -10.38 27.45 -13.73
N SER A 38 -10.28 27.91 -12.47
CA SER A 38 -10.69 27.13 -11.31
C SER A 38 -12.19 26.86 -11.38
N THR A 39 -12.59 25.60 -11.40
CA THR A 39 -14.01 25.16 -11.40
C THR A 39 -14.64 25.24 -10.01
N ALA A 40 -13.88 25.62 -8.97
CA ALA A 40 -14.39 25.73 -7.62
C ALA A 40 -15.35 26.92 -7.50
N THR A 41 -16.54 26.66 -6.95
CA THR A 41 -17.58 27.66 -6.64
C THR A 41 -17.59 28.04 -5.15
N THR A 42 -16.73 27.43 -4.35
CA THR A 42 -16.62 27.72 -2.91
C THR A 42 -15.16 28.01 -2.53
N TYR A 43 -14.91 29.03 -1.73
CA TYR A 43 -13.57 29.48 -1.33
C TYR A 43 -13.52 29.86 0.16
N THR A 44 -12.36 29.67 0.79
CA THR A 44 -12.09 30.11 2.16
C THR A 44 -11.04 31.22 2.16
N VAL A 45 -11.26 32.27 2.95
CA VAL A 45 -10.28 33.37 3.16
C VAL A 45 -9.11 32.86 4.00
N THR A 46 -7.91 32.83 3.42
CA THR A 46 -6.70 32.31 4.11
C THR A 46 -5.55 33.31 4.14
N GLY A 47 -5.43 34.16 3.11
CA GLY A 47 -4.30 35.08 2.93
C GLY A 47 -4.42 36.43 3.65
N ALA A 48 -5.48 36.68 4.41
CA ALA A 48 -5.68 37.94 5.12
C ALA A 48 -6.43 37.73 6.45
N SER A 49 -6.08 38.51 7.49
CA SER A 49 -6.83 38.53 8.77
C SER A 49 -8.24 39.09 8.59
N TRP A 50 -8.38 40.09 7.71
CA TRP A 50 -9.63 40.66 7.24
C TRP A 50 -9.50 40.95 5.74
N LEU A 51 -10.37 40.36 4.93
CA LEU A 51 -10.40 40.52 3.49
C LEU A 51 -11.50 41.49 3.08
N THR A 52 -11.14 42.54 2.38
CA THR A 52 -12.09 43.56 1.91
C THR A 52 -12.96 43.03 0.77
N LEU A 53 -14.26 43.32 0.85
CA LEU A 53 -15.25 43.12 -0.21
C LEU A 53 -15.51 44.45 -0.92
N ARG A 54 -15.66 44.42 -2.24
CA ARG A 54 -15.79 45.63 -3.07
C ARG A 54 -16.98 45.55 -4.02
N THR A 55 -17.38 46.70 -4.56
CA THR A 55 -18.47 46.81 -5.55
C THR A 55 -18.08 46.35 -6.95
N GLY A 56 -16.78 46.13 -7.23
CA GLY A 56 -16.30 45.65 -8.53
C GLY A 56 -14.91 45.01 -8.47
N PRO A 57 -14.48 44.38 -9.58
CA PRO A 57 -13.29 43.53 -9.63
C PRO A 57 -12.00 44.34 -9.82
N GLY A 58 -11.67 45.17 -8.82
CA GLY A 58 -10.48 46.01 -8.83
C GLY A 58 -10.26 46.75 -7.50
N VAL A 59 -9.01 47.15 -7.23
CA VAL A 59 -8.68 47.87 -5.99
C VAL A 59 -9.22 49.31 -5.96
N GLY A 60 -9.59 49.86 -7.12
CA GLY A 60 -10.21 51.19 -7.24
C GLY A 60 -11.71 51.23 -6.95
N TYR A 61 -12.39 50.08 -6.84
CA TYR A 61 -13.82 50.02 -6.54
C TYR A 61 -14.10 50.27 -5.06
N ALA A 62 -15.27 50.86 -4.77
CA ALA A 62 -15.71 51.18 -3.42
C ALA A 62 -15.72 49.94 -2.51
N LYS A 63 -15.32 50.13 -1.26
CA LYS A 63 -15.32 49.08 -0.23
C LYS A 63 -16.75 48.92 0.30
N VAL A 64 -17.22 47.68 0.39
CA VAL A 64 -18.56 47.33 0.89
C VAL A 64 -18.47 46.90 2.36
N SER A 65 -17.59 45.95 2.65
CA SER A 65 -17.40 45.38 3.99
C SER A 65 -16.05 44.66 4.05
N ALA A 66 -15.74 44.01 5.18
CA ALA A 66 -14.61 43.11 5.30
C ALA A 66 -15.05 41.81 5.99
N VAL A 67 -14.48 40.70 5.55
CA VAL A 67 -14.75 39.37 6.11
C VAL A 67 -13.49 38.80 6.76
N PRO A 68 -13.62 38.08 7.89
CA PRO A 68 -12.45 37.61 8.62
C PRO A 68 -11.75 36.44 7.93
N LYS A 69 -10.51 36.15 8.33
CA LYS A 69 -9.83 34.89 8.00
C LYS A 69 -10.70 33.69 8.38
N GLY A 70 -10.88 32.76 7.44
CA GLY A 70 -11.74 31.59 7.58
C GLY A 70 -13.18 31.79 7.09
N TYR A 71 -13.56 32.99 6.62
CA TYR A 71 -14.85 33.22 5.97
C TYR A 71 -14.97 32.36 4.70
N VAL A 72 -16.16 31.80 4.45
CA VAL A 72 -16.41 30.88 3.33
C VAL A 72 -17.33 31.54 2.31
N ILE A 73 -16.80 31.78 1.13
CA ILE A 73 -17.52 32.30 -0.02
C ILE A 73 -18.14 31.10 -0.75
N THR A 74 -19.46 31.09 -0.97
CA THR A 74 -20.17 30.09 -1.78
C THR A 74 -20.69 30.73 -3.07
N ASN A 75 -21.04 29.91 -4.07
CA ASN A 75 -21.55 30.35 -5.38
C ASN A 75 -20.66 31.41 -6.05
N ALA A 76 -19.35 31.31 -5.86
CA ALA A 76 -18.36 32.24 -6.37
C ALA A 76 -18.10 32.00 -7.87
N THR A 77 -17.98 33.09 -8.63
CA THR A 77 -17.48 33.10 -10.01
C THR A 77 -16.07 33.69 -10.00
N VAL A 78 -15.07 32.93 -10.44
CA VAL A 78 -13.72 33.47 -10.69
C VAL A 78 -13.71 34.19 -12.03
N LEU A 79 -13.24 35.43 -12.02
CA LEU A 79 -13.07 36.25 -13.21
C LEU A 79 -11.64 36.10 -13.74
N SER A 80 -11.46 36.26 -15.06
CA SER A 80 -10.16 36.13 -15.74
C SER A 80 -9.09 37.10 -15.22
N ASN A 81 -9.49 38.19 -14.57
CA ASN A 81 -8.60 39.19 -13.97
C ASN A 81 -8.19 38.89 -12.51
N GLY A 82 -8.45 37.67 -12.01
CA GLY A 82 -8.04 37.25 -10.67
C GLY A 82 -8.91 37.78 -9.53
N TRP A 83 -10.11 38.27 -9.84
CA TRP A 83 -11.15 38.61 -8.86
C TRP A 83 -12.21 37.53 -8.77
N VAL A 84 -12.90 37.46 -7.64
CA VAL A 84 -13.97 36.53 -7.36
C VAL A 84 -15.24 37.32 -7.09
N ARG A 85 -16.28 37.07 -7.88
CA ARG A 85 -17.63 37.61 -7.73
C ARG A 85 -18.49 36.65 -6.95
N PHE A 86 -19.23 37.12 -5.95
CA PHE A 86 -20.17 36.30 -5.19
C PHE A 86 -21.25 37.15 -4.55
N THR A 87 -22.24 36.51 -3.91
CA THR A 87 -23.29 37.20 -3.17
C THR A 87 -23.00 37.16 -1.68
N ASP A 88 -22.92 38.34 -1.05
CA ASP A 88 -22.79 38.50 0.40
C ASP A 88 -23.95 39.34 0.91
N ASN A 89 -24.72 38.83 1.89
CA ASN A 89 -25.88 39.51 2.46
C ASN A 89 -26.86 40.08 1.40
N GLY A 90 -27.12 39.32 0.34
CA GLY A 90 -28.01 39.70 -0.75
C GLY A 90 -27.41 40.69 -1.77
N ARG A 91 -26.15 41.11 -1.62
CA ARG A 91 -25.46 42.01 -2.56
C ARG A 91 -24.39 41.28 -3.36
N THR A 92 -24.27 41.62 -4.64
CA THR A 92 -23.12 41.16 -5.46
C THR A 92 -21.87 41.93 -5.04
N VAL A 93 -20.83 41.20 -4.64
CA VAL A 93 -19.56 41.76 -4.16
C VAL A 93 -18.37 41.02 -4.78
N TYR A 94 -17.20 41.67 -4.69
CA TYR A 94 -15.98 41.21 -5.32
C TYR A 94 -14.80 41.21 -4.34
N THR A 95 -13.94 40.20 -4.42
CA THR A 95 -12.67 40.16 -3.69
C THR A 95 -11.56 39.51 -4.52
N ALA A 96 -10.30 39.63 -4.09
CA ALA A 96 -9.16 39.12 -4.88
C ALA A 96 -8.88 37.63 -4.59
N LEU A 97 -8.78 36.83 -5.65
CA LEU A 97 -8.57 35.37 -5.59
C LEU A 97 -7.31 34.97 -4.81
N ARG A 98 -6.24 35.79 -4.87
CA ARG A 98 -4.95 35.50 -4.18
C ARG A 98 -5.04 35.36 -2.65
N TYR A 99 -6.13 35.83 -2.03
CA TYR A 99 -6.36 35.69 -0.59
C TYR A 99 -7.24 34.49 -0.25
N LEU A 100 -7.63 33.72 -1.26
CA LEU A 100 -8.59 32.64 -1.18
C LEU A 100 -7.93 31.31 -1.52
N THR A 101 -8.42 30.26 -0.90
CA THR A 101 -8.16 28.87 -1.26
C THR A 101 -9.49 28.19 -1.54
N ALA A 102 -9.59 27.37 -2.59
CA ALA A 102 -10.80 26.62 -2.89
C ALA A 102 -11.24 25.84 -1.63
N ALA A 103 -12.48 26.03 -1.20
CA ALA A 103 -13.03 25.30 -0.09
C ALA A 103 -13.35 23.87 -0.56
N PRO A 104 -13.17 22.86 0.30
CA PRO A 104 -13.48 21.50 -0.08
C PRO A 104 -14.98 21.34 -0.35
N THR A 105 -15.36 20.62 -1.42
CA THR A 105 -16.74 20.21 -1.70
C THR A 105 -17.16 18.96 -0.88
N ALA A 106 -16.36 18.61 0.12
CA ALA A 106 -16.56 17.39 0.88
C ALA A 106 -17.80 17.48 1.78
N THR A 107 -18.52 16.37 1.87
CA THR A 107 -19.56 16.14 2.89
C THR A 107 -19.01 15.38 4.10
N THR A 108 -17.73 15.06 4.09
CA THR A 108 -17.02 14.38 5.17
C THR A 108 -15.78 15.18 5.56
N TYR A 109 -15.54 15.35 6.86
CA TYR A 109 -14.43 16.13 7.40
C TYR A 109 -13.76 15.42 8.57
N THR A 110 -12.47 15.66 8.77
CA THR A 110 -11.71 15.21 9.95
C THR A 110 -11.28 16.41 10.78
N VAL A 111 -11.40 16.32 12.11
CA VAL A 111 -10.89 17.34 13.04
C VAL A 111 -9.37 17.28 13.09
N THR A 112 -8.69 18.33 12.64
CA THR A 112 -7.21 18.39 12.58
C THR A 112 -6.63 19.56 13.34
N GLY A 113 -7.35 20.68 13.42
CA GLY A 113 -6.85 21.95 13.97
C GLY A 113 -7.02 22.13 15.49
N ALA A 114 -7.54 21.14 16.21
CA ALA A 114 -7.74 21.21 17.66
C ALA A 114 -7.61 19.83 18.31
N SER A 115 -7.08 19.77 19.53
CA SER A 115 -7.05 18.54 20.35
C SER A 115 -8.46 18.09 20.75
N TRP A 116 -9.33 19.06 21.04
CA TRP A 116 -10.76 18.90 21.27
C TRP A 116 -11.51 20.05 20.62
N LEU A 117 -12.42 19.72 19.71
CA LEU A 117 -13.22 20.68 18.97
C LEU A 117 -14.64 20.74 19.54
N THR A 118 -15.07 21.94 19.96
CA THR A 118 -16.40 22.15 20.53
C THR A 118 -17.50 22.05 19.46
N LEU A 119 -18.58 21.35 19.80
CA LEU A 119 -19.84 21.29 19.07
C LEU A 119 -20.86 22.20 19.74
N ARG A 120 -21.67 22.91 18.94
CA ARG A 120 -22.60 23.94 19.41
C ARG A 120 -23.99 23.77 18.83
N THR A 121 -24.96 24.45 19.46
CA THR A 121 -26.37 24.47 19.01
C THR A 121 -26.61 25.36 17.78
N GLY A 122 -25.65 26.19 17.39
CA GLY A 122 -25.76 27.03 16.20
C GLY A 122 -24.41 27.52 15.66
N PRO A 123 -24.42 28.15 14.47
CA PRO A 123 -23.21 28.47 13.71
C PRO A 123 -22.53 29.75 14.20
N GLY A 124 -22.07 29.75 15.44
CA GLY A 124 -21.39 30.90 16.06
C GLY A 124 -20.81 30.58 17.44
N VAL A 125 -19.83 31.36 17.88
CA VAL A 125 -19.18 31.16 19.20
C VAL A 125 -20.07 31.55 20.37
N GLY A 126 -21.12 32.33 20.14
CA GLY A 126 -22.12 32.71 21.15
C GLY A 126 -23.19 31.64 21.41
N TYR A 127 -23.29 30.61 20.57
CA TYR A 127 -24.26 29.53 20.77
C TYR A 127 -23.81 28.56 21.86
N ALA A 128 -24.79 27.96 22.55
CA ALA A 128 -24.57 27.01 23.63
C ALA A 128 -23.69 25.83 23.18
N LYS A 129 -22.79 25.40 24.07
CA LYS A 129 -21.92 24.23 23.85
C LYS A 129 -22.74 22.96 24.07
N VAL A 130 -22.63 21.99 23.18
CA VAL A 130 -23.31 20.69 23.26
C VAL A 130 -22.34 19.64 23.79
N SER A 131 -21.17 19.52 23.17
CA SER A 131 -20.13 18.54 23.50
C SER A 131 -18.78 18.97 22.90
N ALA A 132 -17.74 18.15 23.07
CA ALA A 132 -16.48 18.32 22.37
C ALA A 132 -16.04 16.97 21.76
N VAL A 133 -15.47 17.03 20.56
CA VAL A 133 -14.97 15.86 19.84
C VAL A 133 -13.46 15.93 19.69
N PRO A 134 -12.74 14.81 19.79
CA PRO A 134 -11.28 14.81 19.80
C PRO A 134 -10.69 15.07 18.41
N LYS A 135 -9.39 15.41 18.36
CA LYS A 135 -8.60 15.38 17.12
C LYS A 135 -8.72 14.01 16.45
N GLY A 136 -8.99 14.00 15.15
CA GLY A 136 -9.24 12.80 14.35
C GLY A 136 -10.69 12.37 14.29
N TYR A 137 -11.62 13.03 14.99
CA TYR A 137 -13.06 12.77 14.85
C TYR A 137 -13.52 13.06 13.42
N VAL A 138 -14.41 12.23 12.88
CA VAL A 138 -14.88 12.32 11.49
C VAL A 138 -16.33 12.77 11.45
N ILE A 139 -16.54 13.94 10.88
CA ILE A 139 -17.87 14.48 10.62
C ILE A 139 -18.34 13.96 9.27
N THR A 140 -19.49 13.29 9.21
CA THR A 140 -20.14 12.85 7.97
C THR A 140 -21.40 13.67 7.69
N ASN A 141 -21.89 13.65 6.44
CA ASN A 141 -23.09 14.38 6.01
C ASN A 141 -23.07 15.87 6.41
N ALA A 142 -21.88 16.47 6.37
CA ALA A 142 -21.65 17.87 6.72
C ALA A 142 -22.21 18.82 5.66
N THR A 143 -22.87 19.88 6.11
CA THR A 143 -23.20 21.06 5.29
C THR A 143 -22.30 22.22 5.73
N VAL A 144 -21.48 22.74 4.82
CA VAL A 144 -20.71 23.98 5.06
C VAL A 144 -21.63 25.18 4.86
N LEU A 145 -21.65 26.08 5.83
CA LEU A 145 -22.41 27.32 5.82
C LEU A 145 -21.51 28.49 5.38
N SER A 146 -22.12 29.52 4.78
CA SER A 146 -21.42 30.72 4.29
C SER A 146 -20.62 31.46 5.37
N ASN A 147 -21.00 31.33 6.64
CA ASN A 147 -20.29 31.96 7.74
C ASN A 147 -19.10 31.12 8.30
N GLY A 148 -18.67 30.08 7.58
CA GLY A 148 -17.51 29.25 7.96
C GLY A 148 -17.80 28.23 9.07
N TRP A 149 -19.07 27.96 9.36
CA TRP A 149 -19.50 26.88 10.24
C TRP A 149 -19.95 25.66 9.44
N VAL A 150 -19.89 24.50 10.06
CA VAL A 150 -20.29 23.22 9.50
C VAL A 150 -21.42 22.68 10.35
N ARG A 151 -22.57 22.44 9.71
CA ARG A 151 -23.74 21.79 10.29
C ARG A 151 -23.69 20.29 10.00
N PHE A 152 -23.93 19.46 11.00
CA PHE A 152 -24.01 18.01 10.84
C PHE A 152 -24.84 17.38 11.97
N THR A 153 -25.07 16.07 11.89
CA THR A 153 -25.75 15.32 12.95
C THR A 153 -24.74 14.57 13.79
N ASP A 154 -24.76 14.80 15.11
CA ASP A 154 -23.97 14.07 16.09
C ASP A 154 -24.90 13.47 17.15
N ASN A 155 -24.82 12.16 17.36
CA ASN A 155 -25.66 11.44 18.33
C ASN A 155 -27.17 11.77 18.19
N GLY A 156 -27.66 11.86 16.95
CA GLY A 156 -29.06 12.17 16.65
C GLY A 156 -29.44 13.65 16.80
N ARG A 157 -28.51 14.54 17.14
CA ARG A 157 -28.76 15.99 17.26
C ARG A 157 -28.08 16.76 16.15
N THR A 158 -28.75 17.80 15.63
CA THR A 158 -28.11 18.77 14.73
C THR A 158 -27.17 19.66 15.53
N VAL A 159 -25.90 19.70 15.15
CA VAL A 159 -24.83 20.43 15.81
C VAL A 159 -23.97 21.18 14.80
N TYR A 160 -23.20 22.15 15.32
CA TYR A 160 -22.39 23.05 14.52
C TYR A 160 -20.96 23.15 15.06
N THR A 161 -19.98 23.19 14.16
CA THR A 161 -18.58 23.50 14.50
C THR A 161 -17.90 24.37 13.44
N ALA A 162 -16.72 24.91 13.73
CA ALA A 162 -16.05 25.84 12.80
C ALA A 162 -15.18 25.08 11.77
N LEU A 163 -15.37 25.39 10.48
CA LEU A 163 -14.67 24.74 9.35
C LEU A 163 -13.15 24.85 9.45
N ARG A 164 -12.62 25.94 10.02
CA ARG A 164 -11.16 26.18 10.16
C ARG A 164 -10.40 25.12 10.96
N TYR A 165 -11.09 24.29 11.73
CA TYR A 165 -10.47 23.19 12.48
C TYR A 165 -10.59 21.84 11.77
N LEU A 166 -11.16 21.84 10.57
CA LEU A 166 -11.49 20.66 9.80
C LEU A 166 -10.66 20.59 8.53
N THR A 167 -10.42 19.37 8.09
CA THR A 167 -9.87 19.06 6.76
C THR A 167 -10.84 18.11 6.08
N ALA A 168 -11.07 18.25 4.78
CA ALA A 168 -11.93 17.30 4.06
C ALA A 168 -11.41 15.88 4.28
N ALA A 169 -12.30 15.02 4.78
CA ALA A 169 -11.99 13.61 4.83
C ALA A 169 -12.10 13.06 3.40
N PRO A 170 -11.22 12.14 3.03
CA PRO A 170 -11.31 11.56 1.71
C PRO A 170 -12.59 10.73 1.55
N THR A 171 -13.25 10.84 0.39
CA THR A 171 -14.41 10.00 0.00
C THR A 171 -13.99 8.63 -0.56
N ALA A 172 -12.73 8.25 -0.39
CA ALA A 172 -12.18 7.05 -0.97
C ALA A 172 -12.75 5.79 -0.28
N THR A 173 -13.04 4.77 -1.08
CA THR A 173 -13.27 3.40 -0.58
C THR A 173 -11.96 2.60 -0.51
N THR A 174 -10.86 3.22 -0.94
CA THR A 174 -9.52 2.64 -0.94
C THR A 174 -8.56 3.52 -0.15
N TYR A 175 -7.77 2.91 0.73
CA TYR A 175 -6.79 3.59 1.58
C TYR A 175 -5.47 2.84 1.60
N THR A 176 -4.38 3.55 1.86
CA THR A 176 -3.05 2.97 2.07
C THR A 176 -2.58 3.30 3.49
N VAL A 177 -1.98 2.33 4.18
CA VAL A 177 -1.38 2.55 5.50
C VAL A 177 -0.09 3.37 5.36
N THR A 178 -0.05 4.58 5.91
CA THR A 178 1.12 5.48 5.78
C THR A 178 1.67 5.97 7.12
N GLY A 179 0.81 6.10 8.13
CA GLY A 179 1.13 6.71 9.41
C GLY A 179 1.73 5.77 10.47
N ALA A 180 1.96 4.49 10.15
CA ALA A 180 2.51 3.51 11.07
C ALA A 180 3.31 2.44 10.32
N SER A 181 4.39 1.93 10.93
CA SER A 181 5.16 0.78 10.39
C SER A 181 4.34 -0.51 10.38
N TRP A 182 3.51 -0.69 11.41
CA TRP A 182 2.51 -1.74 11.51
C TRP A 182 1.25 -1.15 12.15
N LEU A 183 0.11 -1.31 11.49
CA LEU A 183 -1.19 -0.80 11.91
C LEU A 183 -2.06 -1.94 12.42
N THR A 184 -2.52 -1.84 13.68
CA THR A 184 -3.38 -2.86 14.31
C THR A 184 -4.79 -2.86 13.72
N LEU A 185 -5.30 -4.07 13.46
CA LEU A 185 -6.69 -4.36 13.11
C LEU A 185 -7.44 -4.88 14.35
N ARG A 186 -8.70 -4.46 14.51
CA ARG A 186 -9.51 -4.76 15.70
C ARG A 186 -10.89 -5.28 15.35
N THR A 187 -11.55 -5.88 16.34
CA THR A 187 -12.92 -6.40 16.22
C THR A 187 -14.00 -5.31 16.25
N GLY A 188 -13.65 -4.07 16.61
CA GLY A 188 -14.57 -2.94 16.63
C GLY A 188 -13.87 -1.59 16.57
N PRO A 189 -14.64 -0.51 16.37
CA PRO A 189 -14.13 0.82 16.07
C PRO A 189 -13.69 1.57 17.33
N GLY A 190 -12.68 1.05 18.02
CA GLY A 190 -12.14 1.65 19.24
C GLY A 190 -10.87 0.95 19.75
N VAL A 191 -10.05 1.66 20.52
CA VAL A 191 -8.80 1.10 21.06
C VAL A 191 -9.03 0.06 22.18
N GLY A 192 -10.23 0.03 22.77
CA GLY A 192 -10.63 -0.98 23.75
C GLY A 192 -11.07 -2.32 23.15
N TYR A 193 -11.29 -2.41 21.83
CA TYR A 193 -11.69 -3.66 21.18
C TYR A 193 -10.50 -4.60 21.00
N ALA A 194 -10.79 -5.91 21.00
CA ALA A 194 -9.80 -6.97 20.82
C ALA A 194 -8.99 -6.78 19.53
N LYS A 195 -7.68 -7.05 19.62
CA LYS A 195 -6.77 -7.02 18.47
C LYS A 195 -6.97 -8.31 17.66
N VAL A 196 -7.10 -8.16 16.34
CA VAL A 196 -7.24 -9.28 15.40
C VAL A 196 -5.90 -9.63 14.78
N SER A 197 -5.23 -8.63 14.21
CA SER A 197 -3.94 -8.75 13.52
C SER A 197 -3.29 -7.37 13.36
N ALA A 198 -2.17 -7.29 12.64
CA ALA A 198 -1.58 -6.03 12.22
C ALA A 198 -1.16 -6.11 10.74
N VAL A 199 -1.26 -4.98 10.04
CA VAL A 199 -0.89 -4.85 8.63
C VAL A 199 0.26 -3.84 8.47
N PRO A 200 1.20 -4.05 7.54
CA PRO A 200 2.37 -3.19 7.43
C PRO A 200 2.06 -1.82 6.81
N LYS A 201 2.99 -0.88 6.94
CA LYS A 201 3.02 0.34 6.11
C LYS A 201 2.97 -0.05 4.63
N GLY A 202 2.16 0.64 3.84
CA GLY A 202 1.92 0.36 2.43
C GLY A 202 0.73 -0.55 2.17
N TYR A 203 0.15 -1.22 3.18
CA TYR A 203 -1.01 -2.09 3.01
C TYR A 203 -2.21 -1.33 2.43
N VAL A 204 -2.81 -1.88 1.37
CA VAL A 204 -3.97 -1.29 0.71
C VAL A 204 -5.27 -1.89 1.26
N ILE A 205 -6.09 -1.03 1.85
CA ILE A 205 -7.44 -1.35 2.31
C ILE A 205 -8.41 -1.01 1.20
N THR A 206 -9.21 -1.97 0.74
CA THR A 206 -10.28 -1.77 -0.26
C THR A 206 -11.67 -1.92 0.37
N ASN A 207 -12.69 -1.38 -0.30
CA ASN A 207 -14.09 -1.43 0.15
C ASN A 207 -14.26 -0.92 1.60
N ALA A 208 -13.44 0.06 1.97
CA ALA A 208 -13.46 0.66 3.29
C ALA A 208 -14.66 1.58 3.47
N THR A 209 -15.30 1.48 4.63
CA THR A 209 -16.30 2.44 5.12
C THR A 209 -15.70 3.25 6.26
N VAL A 210 -15.59 4.57 6.10
CA VAL A 210 -15.22 5.46 7.20
C VAL A 210 -16.43 5.67 8.12
N LEU A 211 -16.22 5.48 9.41
CA LEU A 211 -17.21 5.69 10.46
C LEU A 211 -17.05 7.08 11.08
N SER A 212 -18.13 7.62 11.63
CA SER A 212 -18.16 8.96 12.27
C SER A 212 -17.15 9.12 13.41
N ASN A 213 -16.76 8.02 14.07
CA ASN A 213 -15.79 8.07 15.16
C ASN A 213 -14.32 8.00 14.71
N GLY A 214 -14.04 8.15 13.41
CA GLY A 214 -12.67 8.15 12.86
C GLY A 214 -12.03 6.77 12.72
N TRP A 215 -12.84 5.71 12.78
CA TRP A 215 -12.43 4.35 12.43
C TRP A 215 -12.88 3.98 11.02
N VAL A 216 -12.17 3.04 10.42
CA VAL A 216 -12.44 2.49 9.10
C VAL A 216 -12.81 1.03 9.26
N ARG A 217 -14.00 0.66 8.78
CA ARG A 217 -14.49 -0.71 8.70
C ARG A 217 -14.19 -1.27 7.32
N PHE A 218 -13.64 -2.47 7.24
CA PHE A 218 -13.40 -3.18 5.98
C PHE A 218 -13.33 -4.69 6.23
N THR A 219 -13.19 -5.47 5.15
CA THR A 219 -13.03 -6.92 5.24
C THR A 219 -11.56 -7.29 5.02
N ASP A 220 -10.97 -8.02 5.97
CA ASP A 220 -9.63 -8.60 5.88
C ASP A 220 -9.74 -10.11 6.09
N ASN A 221 -9.21 -10.91 5.16
CA ASN A 221 -9.25 -12.37 5.23
C ASN A 221 -10.66 -12.95 5.52
N GLY A 222 -11.70 -12.36 4.90
CA GLY A 222 -13.09 -12.77 5.08
C GLY A 222 -13.73 -12.34 6.41
N ARG A 223 -13.06 -11.52 7.24
CA ARG A 223 -13.59 -11.00 8.51
C ARG A 223 -13.76 -9.48 8.45
N THR A 224 -14.86 -8.99 9.02
CA THR A 224 -15.04 -7.55 9.26
C THR A 224 -14.10 -7.09 10.36
N VAL A 225 -13.23 -6.13 10.03
CA VAL A 225 -12.22 -5.57 10.93
C VAL A 225 -12.24 -4.04 10.90
N TYR A 226 -11.61 -3.44 11.91
CA TYR A 226 -11.61 -2.00 12.11
C TYR A 226 -10.19 -1.48 12.37
N THR A 227 -9.85 -0.34 11.78
CA THR A 227 -8.61 0.39 12.10
C THR A 227 -8.83 1.91 12.15
N ALA A 228 -7.86 2.69 12.64
CA ALA A 228 -8.01 4.12 12.80
C ALA A 228 -7.62 4.89 11.53
N LEU A 229 -8.51 5.78 11.05
CA LEU A 229 -8.34 6.56 9.81
C LEU A 229 -7.06 7.41 9.82
N ARG A 230 -6.63 7.91 10.98
CA ARG A 230 -5.45 8.78 11.12
C ARG A 230 -4.13 8.18 10.63
N TYR A 231 -4.07 6.85 10.45
CA TYR A 231 -2.89 6.15 9.95
C TYR A 231 -2.97 5.85 8.45
N LEU A 232 -4.02 6.32 7.78
CA LEU A 232 -4.34 6.00 6.41
C LEU A 232 -4.25 7.24 5.52
N THR A 233 -3.83 7.04 4.28
CA THR A 233 -3.93 8.00 3.19
C THR A 233 -4.92 7.47 2.17
N ALA A 234 -5.77 8.33 1.62
CA ALA A 234 -6.77 7.91 0.66
C ALA A 234 -6.23 7.72 -0.75
N GLY A 235 -6.87 6.79 -1.45
CA GLY A 235 -6.41 6.28 -2.72
C GLY A 235 -5.42 5.13 -2.53
N ALA A 236 -5.31 4.31 -3.58
CA ALA A 236 -4.19 3.41 -3.72
C ALA A 236 -2.98 4.24 -4.17
N THR A 237 -2.12 4.63 -3.23
CA THR A 237 -0.72 4.88 -3.59
C THR A 237 -0.11 3.51 -3.80
N SER A 238 -0.14 3.02 -5.03
CA SER A 238 0.52 1.77 -5.41
C SER A 238 2.02 1.87 -5.10
N GLN A 239 2.40 1.43 -3.90
CA GLN A 239 3.38 0.37 -3.76
C GLN A 239 2.82 -0.56 -2.69
N GLU A 240 2.02 -1.53 -3.13
CA GLU A 240 2.23 -2.86 -2.55
C GLU A 240 3.75 -3.08 -2.57
N PRO A 241 4.39 -3.56 -1.49
CA PRO A 241 5.62 -4.28 -1.70
C PRO A 241 5.26 -5.44 -2.62
N THR A 242 5.42 -5.23 -3.94
CA THR A 242 5.12 -6.26 -4.92
C THR A 242 5.93 -7.46 -4.51
N THR A 243 5.23 -8.54 -4.16
CA THR A 243 5.93 -9.79 -3.91
C THR A 243 6.68 -10.13 -5.18
N VAL A 244 8.01 -10.06 -5.12
CA VAL A 244 8.89 -10.35 -6.23
C VAL A 244 9.47 -11.74 -6.05
N VAL A 245 9.94 -12.28 -7.17
CA VAL A 245 10.70 -13.52 -7.20
C VAL A 245 12.18 -13.19 -7.27
N ARG A 246 12.99 -13.91 -6.51
CA ARG A 246 14.45 -13.92 -6.63
C ARG A 246 14.95 -15.36 -6.61
N HIS A 247 16.16 -15.55 -7.12
CA HIS A 247 16.87 -16.82 -7.01
C HIS A 247 18.09 -16.63 -6.12
N VAL A 248 18.44 -17.68 -5.39
CA VAL A 248 19.68 -17.74 -4.63
C VAL A 248 20.82 -17.83 -5.64
N ARG A 249 21.77 -16.89 -5.57
CA ARG A 249 22.95 -16.86 -6.46
C ARG A 249 23.67 -18.19 -6.39
N GLN A 250 24.08 -18.72 -7.53
CA GLN A 250 24.95 -19.89 -7.62
C GLN A 250 26.37 -19.52 -7.17
N LYS A 251 27.00 -20.43 -6.44
CA LYS A 251 28.40 -20.37 -6.02
C LYS A 251 28.95 -21.81 -5.96
N THR A 252 30.27 -21.96 -6.04
CA THR A 252 30.95 -23.27 -6.07
C THR A 252 31.54 -23.68 -4.73
N ASP A 253 31.67 -22.74 -3.80
CA ASP A 253 32.32 -22.90 -2.50
C ASP A 253 31.34 -23.20 -1.36
N ASP A 254 30.05 -22.92 -1.52
CA ASP A 254 29.00 -23.27 -0.58
C ASP A 254 27.72 -23.77 -1.28
N LEU A 255 26.94 -24.61 -0.59
CA LEU A 255 25.68 -25.15 -1.12
C LEU A 255 24.46 -24.36 -0.63
N PHE A 256 24.63 -23.57 0.42
CA PHE A 256 23.54 -22.96 1.17
C PHE A 256 23.83 -21.50 1.54
N VAL A 257 22.76 -20.74 1.76
CA VAL A 257 22.76 -19.37 2.25
C VAL A 257 21.96 -19.32 3.54
N ASP A 258 22.53 -18.71 4.57
CA ASP A 258 21.86 -18.48 5.84
C ASP A 258 20.61 -17.60 5.71
N VAL A 259 19.62 -17.94 6.53
CA VAL A 259 18.36 -17.24 6.65
C VAL A 259 18.21 -16.75 8.08
N TYR A 260 17.84 -15.49 8.23
CA TYR A 260 17.82 -14.81 9.52
C TYR A 260 16.40 -14.50 10.00
N ASP A 261 16.19 -14.49 11.32
CA ASP A 261 14.91 -14.07 11.94
C ASP A 261 14.68 -12.54 11.94
N ARG A 262 15.71 -11.78 11.59
CA ARG A 262 15.74 -10.33 11.52
C ARG A 262 16.76 -9.85 10.50
N LYS A 263 16.78 -8.54 10.26
CA LYS A 263 17.69 -7.87 9.31
C LYS A 263 19.12 -7.71 9.86
N ALA A 264 19.75 -8.80 10.28
CA ALA A 264 21.12 -8.84 10.78
C ALA A 264 21.79 -10.18 10.45
N ALA A 265 22.92 -10.14 9.75
CA ALA A 265 23.69 -11.31 9.36
C ALA A 265 24.65 -11.69 10.50
N SER A 266 24.13 -12.45 11.47
CA SER A 266 24.87 -12.96 12.62
C SER A 266 24.47 -14.40 12.86
N SER A 267 25.41 -15.26 13.26
CA SER A 267 25.14 -16.65 13.62
C SER A 267 24.12 -16.78 14.77
N SER A 268 23.99 -15.76 15.62
CA SER A 268 22.97 -15.71 16.68
C SER A 268 21.54 -15.55 16.17
N TYR A 269 21.38 -15.14 14.92
CA TYR A 269 20.09 -14.91 14.26
C TYR A 269 19.88 -15.84 13.06
N ASP A 270 20.89 -16.63 12.73
CA ASP A 270 20.78 -17.70 11.74
C ASP A 270 19.84 -18.76 12.29
N VAL A 271 18.76 -18.98 11.55
CA VAL A 271 17.68 -19.88 11.93
C VAL A 271 17.42 -20.94 10.86
N HIS A 272 18.00 -20.81 9.66
CA HIS A 272 17.75 -21.73 8.55
C HIS A 272 18.66 -21.48 7.35
N TYR A 273 18.47 -22.26 6.30
CA TYR A 273 19.20 -22.13 5.05
C TYR A 273 18.29 -22.18 3.81
N LEU A 274 18.78 -21.58 2.72
CA LEU A 274 18.27 -21.75 1.36
C LEU A 274 19.40 -22.28 0.47
N PRO A 275 19.16 -23.26 -0.39
CA PRO A 275 20.21 -23.74 -1.26
C PRO A 275 20.42 -22.83 -2.47
N ARG A 276 21.65 -22.91 -2.98
CA ARG A 276 22.07 -22.24 -4.22
C ARG A 276 21.15 -22.63 -5.38
N GLY A 277 20.77 -21.64 -6.19
CA GLY A 277 19.80 -21.80 -7.28
C GLY A 277 18.33 -21.83 -6.85
N GLY A 278 18.03 -21.86 -5.55
CA GLY A 278 16.67 -21.93 -5.04
C GLY A 278 15.85 -20.72 -5.45
N MET A 279 14.53 -20.86 -5.50
CA MET A 279 13.60 -19.77 -5.82
C MET A 279 12.90 -19.30 -4.54
N VAL A 280 12.85 -17.99 -4.32
CA VAL A 280 12.16 -17.38 -3.19
C VAL A 280 11.16 -16.32 -3.65
N LYS A 281 10.07 -16.20 -2.89
CA LYS A 281 9.02 -15.19 -3.07
C LYS A 281 8.91 -14.34 -1.83
N GLY A 282 8.98 -13.03 -1.99
CA GLY A 282 8.97 -12.11 -0.86
C GLY A 282 9.10 -10.66 -1.29
N VAL A 283 9.51 -9.82 -0.35
CA VAL A 283 9.56 -8.37 -0.48
C VAL A 283 11.00 -7.89 -0.39
N VAL A 284 11.39 -6.94 -1.23
CA VAL A 284 12.69 -6.26 -1.11
C VAL A 284 12.57 -5.14 -0.08
N GLU A 285 13.41 -5.18 0.95
CA GLU A 285 13.50 -4.21 2.04
C GLU A 285 14.93 -3.67 2.16
N GLY A 286 15.30 -2.78 1.24
CA GLY A 286 16.67 -2.24 1.18
C GLY A 286 17.68 -3.34 0.81
N SER A 287 18.66 -3.58 1.69
CA SER A 287 19.67 -4.64 1.51
C SER A 287 19.18 -6.04 1.89
N TRP A 288 17.91 -6.19 2.27
CA TRP A 288 17.32 -7.43 2.75
C TRP A 288 16.13 -7.86 1.90
N PHE A 289 15.92 -9.17 1.83
CA PHE A 289 14.75 -9.79 1.23
C PHE A 289 13.93 -10.45 2.31
N HIS A 290 12.71 -9.97 2.51
CA HIS A 290 11.78 -10.44 3.52
C HIS A 290 10.86 -11.52 2.93
N MET A 291 11.00 -12.73 3.43
CA MET A 291 10.22 -13.91 3.07
C MET A 291 9.05 -14.13 4.04
N PRO A 292 8.03 -14.92 3.66
CA PRO A 292 6.99 -15.37 4.58
C PRO A 292 7.56 -15.95 5.88
N GLY A 293 6.79 -15.85 6.96
CA GLY A 293 7.24 -16.34 8.28
C GLY A 293 8.26 -15.44 8.97
N GLY A 294 8.42 -14.19 8.52
CA GLY A 294 9.29 -13.19 9.15
C GLY A 294 10.78 -13.46 8.95
N LYS A 295 11.15 -14.09 7.84
CA LYS A 295 12.52 -14.55 7.55
C LYS A 295 13.21 -13.60 6.59
N TYR A 296 14.52 -13.44 6.72
CA TYR A 296 15.29 -12.47 5.95
C TYR A 296 16.52 -13.11 5.30
N VAL A 297 16.79 -12.70 4.06
CA VAL A 297 17.99 -13.09 3.30
C VAL A 297 18.67 -11.84 2.78
N PRO A 298 20.01 -11.73 2.83
CA PRO A 298 20.70 -10.60 2.23
C PRO A 298 20.44 -10.52 0.72
N MET A 299 20.14 -9.33 0.20
CA MET A 299 19.98 -9.12 -1.24
C MET A 299 21.28 -9.42 -2.02
N ALA A 300 22.43 -9.36 -1.34
CA ALA A 300 23.73 -9.77 -1.86
C ALA A 300 23.82 -11.29 -2.16
N GLU A 301 22.91 -12.10 -1.64
CA GLU A 301 22.86 -13.53 -1.94
C GLU A 301 21.82 -13.87 -3.01
N LEU A 302 21.08 -12.86 -3.49
CA LEU A 302 19.96 -13.03 -4.41
C LEU A 302 20.24 -12.42 -5.78
N THR A 303 19.63 -13.01 -6.81
CA THR A 303 19.74 -12.60 -8.21
C THR A 303 18.42 -12.77 -8.95
N THR A 304 18.30 -12.09 -10.09
CA THR A 304 17.25 -12.31 -11.09
C THR A 304 17.71 -13.21 -12.23
N THR A 305 19.00 -13.60 -12.26
CA THR A 305 19.53 -14.54 -13.25
C THR A 305 19.21 -15.97 -12.81
N HIS A 306 18.62 -16.75 -13.70
CA HIS A 306 18.25 -18.13 -13.46
C HIS A 306 18.15 -18.92 -14.76
N THR A 307 18.12 -20.25 -14.67
CA THR A 307 17.79 -21.10 -15.81
C THR A 307 16.37 -20.82 -16.31
N ARG A 308 16.22 -20.63 -17.63
CA ARG A 308 14.95 -20.29 -18.27
C ARG A 308 13.81 -21.24 -17.87
N TYR A 309 12.64 -20.67 -17.59
CA TYR A 309 11.42 -21.42 -17.36
C TYR A 309 10.88 -22.00 -18.67
N THR A 310 10.74 -23.32 -18.69
CA THR A 310 10.23 -24.10 -19.83
C THR A 310 8.97 -24.88 -19.47
N GLY A 311 8.54 -24.85 -18.19
CA GLY A 311 7.45 -25.68 -17.68
C GLY A 311 7.82 -27.14 -17.47
N THR A 312 9.09 -27.51 -17.68
CA THR A 312 9.62 -28.84 -17.40
C THR A 312 10.17 -28.90 -15.97
N ASN A 313 10.52 -30.10 -15.51
CA ASN A 313 11.02 -30.37 -14.17
C ASN A 313 12.10 -29.36 -13.71
N GLY A 314 11.84 -28.70 -12.57
CA GLY A 314 12.70 -27.67 -11.96
C GLY A 314 12.70 -26.32 -12.68
N ARG A 315 11.96 -26.18 -13.78
CA ARG A 315 11.93 -24.99 -14.66
C ARG A 315 10.51 -24.43 -14.80
N HIS A 316 9.73 -24.49 -13.73
CA HIS A 316 8.38 -23.96 -13.70
C HIS A 316 8.38 -22.45 -13.47
N HIS A 317 7.43 -21.76 -14.11
CA HIS A 317 7.28 -20.32 -13.94
C HIS A 317 6.78 -20.02 -12.52
N PRO A 318 7.28 -18.97 -11.83
CA PRO A 318 6.90 -18.69 -10.45
C PRO A 318 5.41 -18.53 -10.25
N SER A 319 4.63 -18.09 -11.26
CA SER A 319 3.17 -17.96 -11.14
C SER A 319 2.44 -19.28 -10.88
N THR A 320 3.06 -20.44 -11.14
CA THR A 320 2.48 -21.76 -10.87
C THR A 320 2.88 -22.31 -9.49
N LEU A 321 3.72 -21.58 -8.77
CA LEU A 321 4.28 -21.98 -7.48
C LEU A 321 3.77 -21.06 -6.37
N CYS A 322 3.43 -21.61 -5.22
CA CYS A 322 2.87 -20.88 -4.09
C CYS A 322 3.61 -21.24 -2.81
N ASN A 323 3.68 -20.30 -1.86
CA ASN A 323 4.28 -20.55 -0.56
C ASN A 323 3.43 -21.55 0.23
N VAL A 324 4.06 -22.59 0.76
CA VAL A 324 3.53 -23.47 1.79
C VAL A 324 3.31 -22.63 3.04
N GLN A 325 2.07 -22.57 3.51
CA GLN A 325 1.68 -21.76 4.66
C GLN A 325 1.85 -22.55 5.95
N GLY A 326 2.04 -21.84 7.07
CA GLY A 326 2.05 -22.44 8.41
C GLY A 326 3.36 -23.10 8.81
N THR A 327 4.30 -23.29 7.89
CA THR A 327 5.64 -23.76 8.24
C THR A 327 6.52 -22.65 8.81
N THR A 328 7.29 -22.96 9.85
CA THR A 328 8.27 -22.06 10.45
C THR A 328 9.63 -22.12 9.76
N VAL A 329 9.84 -23.12 8.89
CA VAL A 329 11.08 -23.30 8.16
C VAL A 329 11.10 -22.45 6.89
N ALA A 330 12.28 -22.03 6.48
CA ALA A 330 12.46 -21.14 5.32
C ALA A 330 12.92 -21.88 4.06
N SER A 331 13.40 -23.10 4.19
CA SER A 331 13.91 -23.93 3.09
C SER A 331 12.76 -24.32 2.15
N HIS A 332 12.88 -23.99 0.86
CA HIS A 332 12.14 -24.64 -0.22
C HIS A 332 10.61 -24.76 -0.11
N VAL A 333 10.00 -23.83 0.61
CA VAL A 333 8.56 -23.81 0.89
C VAL A 333 7.72 -23.35 -0.30
N LEU A 334 8.19 -23.46 -1.54
CA LEU A 334 7.34 -23.32 -2.71
C LEU A 334 6.80 -24.70 -3.10
N THR A 335 5.55 -24.77 -3.53
CA THR A 335 4.97 -25.98 -4.15
C THR A 335 3.99 -25.58 -5.24
N ALA A 336 3.47 -26.54 -6.01
CA ALA A 336 2.44 -26.25 -7.01
C ALA A 336 1.23 -25.59 -6.35
N CYS A 337 0.75 -24.47 -6.90
CA CYS A 337 -0.37 -23.74 -6.31
C CYS A 337 -1.64 -24.59 -6.13
N GLY A 338 -1.85 -25.58 -7.01
CA GLY A 338 -2.98 -26.52 -6.91
C GLY A 338 -2.97 -27.39 -5.65
N ALA A 339 -1.79 -27.70 -5.09
CA ALA A 339 -1.66 -28.56 -3.92
C ALA A 339 -1.78 -27.83 -2.57
N ILE A 340 -1.83 -26.48 -2.58
CA ILE A 340 -1.82 -25.66 -1.36
C ILE A 340 -3.06 -25.87 -0.50
N GLY A 341 -4.23 -26.01 -1.13
CA GLY A 341 -5.49 -26.21 -0.41
C GLY A 341 -5.43 -27.46 0.48
N ASP A 342 -5.00 -28.58 -0.10
CA ASP A 342 -4.95 -29.85 0.62
C ASP A 342 -3.78 -29.91 1.60
N LEU A 343 -2.63 -29.32 1.25
CA LEU A 343 -1.50 -29.20 2.17
C LEU A 343 -1.87 -28.38 3.41
N LYS A 344 -2.69 -27.33 3.26
CA LYS A 344 -3.25 -26.56 4.38
C LYS A 344 -4.21 -27.40 5.21
N GLY A 345 -5.07 -28.20 4.59
CA GLY A 345 -5.94 -29.16 5.28
C GLY A 345 -5.14 -30.15 6.12
N LEU A 346 -4.11 -30.76 5.52
CA LEU A 346 -3.20 -31.68 6.19
C LEU A 346 -2.50 -31.01 7.38
N ASN A 347 -1.99 -29.78 7.21
CA ASN A 347 -1.36 -29.04 8.29
C ASN A 347 -2.33 -28.75 9.45
N LEU A 348 -3.59 -28.39 9.16
CA LEU A 348 -4.60 -28.15 10.19
C LEU A 348 -4.90 -29.43 11.00
N ALA A 349 -5.03 -30.57 10.33
CA ALA A 349 -5.23 -31.86 11.00
C ALA A 349 -3.99 -32.28 11.82
N TYR A 350 -2.79 -32.08 11.27
CA TYR A 350 -1.54 -32.36 11.97
C TYR A 350 -1.42 -31.49 13.23
N LYS A 351 -1.73 -30.19 13.13
CA LYS A 351 -1.74 -29.25 14.25
C LYS A 351 -2.76 -29.63 15.31
N ALA A 352 -3.95 -30.09 14.93
CA ALA A 352 -4.94 -30.60 15.88
C ALA A 352 -4.42 -31.83 16.65
N ARG A 353 -3.59 -32.68 16.01
CA ARG A 353 -3.04 -33.90 16.62
C ARG A 353 -1.81 -33.65 17.51
N PHE A 354 -0.92 -32.76 17.09
CA PHE A 354 0.42 -32.59 17.68
C PHE A 354 0.67 -31.21 18.29
N ASN A 355 -0.30 -30.30 18.21
CA ASN A 355 -0.22 -28.93 18.72
C ASN A 355 0.95 -28.10 18.16
N GLU A 356 1.40 -28.43 16.94
CA GLU A 356 2.43 -27.72 16.20
C GLU A 356 2.09 -27.76 14.71
N ASP A 357 2.50 -26.75 13.94
CA ASP A 357 2.39 -26.82 12.48
C ASP A 357 3.39 -27.87 11.93
N LEU A 358 3.03 -28.51 10.82
CA LEU A 358 3.83 -29.50 10.11
C LEU A 358 5.04 -28.80 9.46
N PRO A 359 6.28 -29.07 9.93
CA PRO A 359 7.46 -28.32 9.51
C PRO A 359 8.05 -28.88 8.20
N TRP A 360 7.35 -28.75 7.08
CA TRP A 360 7.86 -29.18 5.76
C TRP A 360 9.19 -28.52 5.41
N ASP A 361 10.24 -29.30 5.20
CA ASP A 361 11.61 -28.83 4.97
C ASP A 361 11.89 -28.52 3.50
N GLU A 362 11.42 -29.36 2.57
CA GLU A 362 11.69 -29.13 1.16
C GLU A 362 10.57 -29.58 0.21
N CYS A 363 9.97 -28.66 -0.53
CA CYS A 363 8.91 -28.97 -1.48
C CYS A 363 9.35 -28.82 -2.95
N TYR A 364 9.74 -27.61 -3.37
CA TYR A 364 10.12 -27.36 -4.76
C TYR A 364 11.60 -27.11 -4.94
N ARG A 365 12.21 -27.86 -5.87
CA ARG A 365 13.62 -27.77 -6.23
C ARG A 365 13.76 -27.28 -7.67
N THR A 366 14.34 -26.09 -7.84
CA THR A 366 14.65 -25.55 -9.17
C THR A 366 15.68 -26.43 -9.88
N TYR A 367 15.76 -26.33 -11.21
CA TYR A 367 16.78 -27.04 -11.99
C TYR A 367 18.19 -26.63 -11.53
N ASP A 368 18.38 -25.35 -11.23
CA ASP A 368 19.65 -24.81 -10.76
C ASP A 368 20.05 -25.41 -9.40
N THR A 369 19.09 -25.62 -8.49
CA THR A 369 19.35 -26.33 -7.22
C THR A 369 19.62 -27.82 -7.45
N GLN A 370 18.92 -28.47 -8.39
CA GLN A 370 19.22 -29.86 -8.74
C GLN A 370 20.66 -30.01 -9.25
N VAL A 371 21.15 -29.07 -10.07
CA VAL A 371 22.55 -29.04 -10.52
C VAL A 371 23.50 -28.88 -9.33
N ALA A 372 23.23 -27.92 -8.43
CA ALA A 372 24.06 -27.71 -7.24
C ALA A 372 24.12 -28.96 -6.34
N TYR A 373 22.97 -29.60 -6.09
CA TYR A 373 22.91 -30.85 -5.33
C TYR A 373 23.65 -32.00 -6.02
N ARG A 374 23.54 -32.12 -7.35
CA ARG A 374 24.26 -33.14 -8.13
C ARG A 374 25.77 -32.96 -8.07
N GLN A 375 26.24 -31.71 -8.08
CA GLN A 375 27.65 -31.38 -7.93
C GLN A 375 28.15 -31.70 -6.51
N ALA A 376 27.38 -31.35 -5.49
CA ALA A 376 27.77 -31.57 -4.09
C ALA A 376 27.71 -33.04 -3.65
N PHE A 377 26.67 -33.78 -4.07
CA PHE A 377 26.36 -35.10 -3.52
C PHE A 377 26.56 -36.26 -4.50
N GLY A 378 26.95 -35.98 -5.75
CA GLY A 378 27.15 -37.01 -6.76
C GLY A 378 25.89 -37.85 -6.97
N THR A 379 26.01 -39.18 -6.99
CA THR A 379 24.91 -40.14 -7.31
C THR A 379 23.84 -40.28 -6.24
N LYS A 380 24.02 -39.65 -5.08
CA LYS A 380 22.96 -39.56 -4.07
C LYS A 380 21.87 -38.58 -4.47
N ALA A 381 22.20 -37.54 -5.23
CA ALA A 381 21.23 -36.63 -5.79
C ALA A 381 20.72 -37.14 -7.15
N ALA A 382 19.42 -36.96 -7.39
CA ALA A 382 18.80 -37.25 -8.68
C ALA A 382 19.50 -36.50 -9.82
N VAL A 383 19.50 -37.09 -11.03
CA VAL A 383 19.96 -36.40 -12.23
C VAL A 383 19.10 -35.14 -12.44
N PRO A 384 19.70 -33.95 -12.66
CA PRO A 384 18.93 -32.72 -12.85
C PRO A 384 17.89 -32.84 -13.95
N GLY A 385 16.67 -32.39 -13.66
CA GLY A 385 15.50 -32.54 -14.51
C GLY A 385 14.66 -33.79 -14.24
N TYR A 386 15.05 -34.66 -13.31
CA TYR A 386 14.32 -35.90 -12.99
C TYR A 386 13.89 -36.01 -11.52
N SER A 387 14.18 -35.01 -10.69
CA SER A 387 13.76 -35.02 -9.28
C SER A 387 12.25 -34.76 -9.12
N ASN A 388 11.54 -35.53 -8.29
CA ASN A 388 10.11 -35.29 -8.03
C ASN A 388 9.84 -33.91 -7.41
N HIS A 389 10.78 -33.35 -6.63
CA HIS A 389 10.70 -31.96 -6.14
C HIS A 389 10.73 -30.90 -7.24
N GLY A 390 11.13 -31.26 -8.46
CA GLY A 390 11.04 -30.35 -9.60
C GLY A 390 9.69 -30.33 -10.30
N SER A 391 8.70 -31.13 -9.87
CA SER A 391 7.43 -31.29 -10.57
C SER A 391 6.33 -30.37 -10.05
N THR A 392 5.47 -29.84 -10.93
CA THR A 392 4.19 -29.21 -10.53
C THR A 392 2.97 -30.08 -10.77
N THR A 393 3.10 -31.20 -11.48
CA THR A 393 1.98 -32.13 -11.75
C THR A 393 1.89 -33.22 -10.68
N ARG A 394 3.02 -33.55 -10.05
CA ARG A 394 3.15 -34.44 -8.90
C ARG A 394 4.16 -33.83 -7.93
N PRO A 395 3.83 -32.67 -7.31
CA PRO A 395 4.76 -32.00 -6.42
C PRO A 395 5.09 -32.89 -5.22
N ALA A 396 6.33 -32.80 -4.76
CA ALA A 396 6.78 -33.48 -3.56
C ALA A 396 6.95 -32.48 -2.41
N CYS A 397 6.93 -32.97 -1.18
CA CYS A 397 7.32 -32.25 0.03
C CYS A 397 7.98 -33.22 1.00
N ASP A 398 9.10 -32.80 1.58
CA ASP A 398 9.87 -33.54 2.56
C ASP A 398 9.56 -33.04 3.97
N ALA A 399 9.17 -33.95 4.86
CA ALA A 399 9.18 -33.70 6.29
C ALA A 399 10.64 -33.56 6.79
N PRO A 400 10.91 -33.01 7.97
CA PRO A 400 12.27 -32.88 8.46
C PRO A 400 12.98 -34.24 8.53
N GLU A 401 14.25 -34.25 8.12
CA GLU A 401 15.15 -35.39 8.23
C GLU A 401 15.60 -35.66 9.69
N ASP A 402 14.66 -35.60 10.64
CA ASP A 402 14.86 -35.97 12.04
C ASP A 402 14.32 -37.40 12.27
N PRO A 403 15.18 -38.42 12.30
CA PRO A 403 14.75 -39.81 12.44
C PRO A 403 14.10 -40.09 13.80
N ARG A 404 14.33 -39.26 14.82
CA ARG A 404 13.70 -39.43 16.14
C ARG A 404 12.25 -38.95 16.13
N ARG A 405 11.94 -37.93 15.33
CA ARG A 405 10.59 -37.33 15.26
C ARG A 405 9.77 -37.86 14.10
N PHE A 406 10.38 -38.04 12.93
CA PHE A 406 9.74 -38.39 11.65
C PHE A 406 10.27 -39.68 11.03
N GLY A 407 11.21 -40.37 11.67
CA GLY A 407 11.74 -41.65 11.16
C GLY A 407 10.68 -42.73 11.01
N PHE A 408 11.01 -43.78 10.28
CA PHE A 408 10.13 -44.93 10.09
C PHE A 408 9.59 -45.47 11.42
N GLY A 409 8.28 -45.70 11.50
CA GLY A 409 7.60 -46.22 12.69
C GLY A 409 7.37 -45.21 13.82
N THR A 410 7.89 -43.98 13.71
CA THR A 410 7.58 -42.93 14.69
C THR A 410 6.09 -42.55 14.64
N THR A 411 5.59 -41.95 15.73
CA THR A 411 4.18 -41.53 15.81
C THR A 411 3.82 -40.51 14.73
N ARG A 412 4.70 -39.56 14.41
CA ARG A 412 4.42 -38.54 13.38
C ARG A 412 4.48 -39.12 11.97
N TYR A 413 5.49 -39.93 11.67
CA TYR A 413 5.56 -40.68 10.41
C TYR A 413 4.29 -41.51 10.18
N THR A 414 3.95 -42.36 11.16
CA THR A 414 2.80 -43.26 11.05
C THR A 414 1.50 -42.48 10.86
N TRP A 415 1.34 -41.38 11.59
CA TRP A 415 0.19 -40.50 11.42
C TRP A 415 0.13 -39.86 10.03
N LEU A 416 1.24 -39.34 9.51
CA LEU A 416 1.30 -38.74 8.17
C LEU A 416 1.00 -39.77 7.08
N VAL A 417 1.56 -40.99 7.17
CA VAL A 417 1.30 -42.06 6.20
C VAL A 417 -0.18 -42.49 6.20
N GLN A 418 -0.82 -42.50 7.37
CA GLN A 418 -2.22 -42.89 7.51
C GLN A 418 -3.21 -41.78 7.09
N ASN A 419 -2.91 -40.52 7.41
CA ASN A 419 -3.86 -39.41 7.25
C ASN A 419 -3.58 -38.54 6.02
N GLY A 420 -2.33 -38.47 5.56
CA GLY A 420 -1.93 -37.73 4.36
C GLY A 420 -2.77 -38.05 3.11
N PRO A 421 -3.09 -39.32 2.81
CA PRO A 421 -3.87 -39.68 1.63
C PRO A 421 -5.25 -39.01 1.57
N SER A 422 -5.89 -38.73 2.71
CA SER A 422 -7.17 -37.99 2.76
C SER A 422 -7.06 -36.53 2.32
N TYR A 423 -5.84 -36.03 2.18
CA TYR A 423 -5.49 -34.70 1.66
C TYR A 423 -4.64 -34.81 0.39
N GLY A 424 -4.69 -35.96 -0.31
CA GLY A 424 -3.93 -36.15 -1.55
C GLY A 424 -2.42 -36.26 -1.38
N TRP A 425 -1.87 -36.29 -0.17
CA TRP A 425 -0.43 -36.40 0.10
C TRP A 425 -0.07 -37.83 0.54
N VAL A 426 0.63 -38.57 -0.30
CA VAL A 426 0.95 -39.97 -0.05
C VAL A 426 2.44 -40.16 0.19
N HIS A 427 2.79 -41.07 1.08
CA HIS A 427 4.14 -41.60 1.17
C HIS A 427 4.28 -42.73 0.13
N PRO A 428 5.01 -42.51 -0.98
CA PRO A 428 4.95 -43.40 -2.13
C PRO A 428 5.60 -44.76 -1.82
N GLY A 429 5.13 -45.82 -2.47
CA GLY A 429 5.57 -47.18 -2.18
C GLY A 429 7.08 -47.39 -2.33
N TRP A 430 7.73 -46.64 -3.21
CA TRP A 430 9.18 -46.71 -3.42
C TRP A 430 9.99 -46.11 -2.25
N ALA A 431 9.41 -45.21 -1.47
CA ALA A 431 10.04 -44.50 -0.34
C ALA A 431 9.83 -45.19 1.01
N LYS A 432 8.97 -46.23 1.06
CA LYS A 432 8.69 -47.01 2.27
C LYS A 432 9.93 -47.77 2.76
N PRO A 433 9.94 -48.29 4.01
CA PRO A 433 11.09 -49.00 4.59
C PRO A 433 11.69 -50.11 3.72
N TRP A 434 10.83 -50.80 2.95
CA TRP A 434 11.20 -51.91 2.07
C TRP A 434 11.18 -51.52 0.58
N GLY A 435 11.06 -50.23 0.30
CA GLY A 435 11.05 -49.68 -1.05
C GLY A 435 12.46 -49.66 -1.66
N LYS A 436 12.52 -49.37 -2.96
CA LYS A 436 13.79 -49.32 -3.70
C LYS A 436 14.73 -48.18 -3.25
N ASN A 437 14.19 -47.15 -2.59
CA ASN A 437 14.95 -46.03 -2.04
C ASN A 437 14.22 -45.50 -0.79
N PRO A 438 14.44 -46.12 0.39
CA PRO A 438 13.70 -45.76 1.60
C PRO A 438 14.00 -44.33 2.07
N GLU A 439 12.97 -43.48 2.12
CA GLU A 439 13.05 -42.06 2.45
C GLU A 439 11.84 -41.67 3.31
N TYR A 440 11.93 -41.85 4.64
CA TYR A 440 10.79 -41.65 5.55
C TYR A 440 10.20 -40.23 5.51
N TRP A 441 10.98 -39.28 4.99
CA TRP A 441 10.62 -37.87 4.88
C TRP A 441 9.80 -37.55 3.63
N HIS A 442 9.85 -38.37 2.56
CA HIS A 442 9.34 -38.02 1.24
C HIS A 442 7.83 -38.26 1.08
N PHE A 443 7.09 -37.22 0.67
CA PHE A 443 5.66 -37.29 0.34
C PHE A 443 5.37 -36.69 -1.04
N GLU A 444 4.43 -37.30 -1.77
CA GLU A 444 4.00 -36.88 -3.11
C GLU A 444 2.52 -36.50 -3.11
N TYR A 445 2.17 -35.44 -3.82
CA TYR A 445 0.78 -35.07 -4.06
C TYR A 445 0.22 -35.81 -5.27
N VAL A 446 -0.95 -36.42 -5.09
CA VAL A 446 -1.63 -37.25 -6.10
C VAL A 446 -3.04 -36.77 -6.48
N GLY A 447 -3.54 -35.71 -5.84
CA GLY A 447 -4.89 -35.16 -6.09
C GLY A 447 -5.93 -35.73 -5.15
#